data_AF-A0A351NWA7-F1
#
_entry.id   AF-A0A351NWA7-F1
#
_cell.length_a   1.000
_cell.length_b   1.000
_cell.length_c   1.000
_cell.angle_alpha   90.00
_cell.angle_beta   90.00
_cell.angle_gamma   90.00
#
_symmetry.space_group_name_H-M   'P 1'
#
loop_
_entity.id
_entity.type
_entity.pdbx_description
1 polymer ?
#
loop_
_entity_poly.entity_id
_entity_poly.type
_entity_poly.pdbx_seq_one_letter_code
_entity_poly.pdbx_strand_id
1 'polypeptide(L)'
;GRGSWLSVLYALYIAPVGLLAVALMTEQLSFVIILLFAMMFGTLSAFVQPARESLLGFADPELMHQAVAKIVSIQFIAQGVGFLIAGQMDALGVVVLLVIQIAMFAASAVWIRRSHPALKISQTPPSQARKPIAELQEGFNLFIQNPALLHLVFLVFATGFLAFGVYLVGMPLIAREGYNLGAEFYAALQIAFTLGIVTANLGVMRRKKMFNRPGRLMIVSFLWRGSLVGIVALLPSLWVLFPVVFVWGFFSGLSMTLGRTILHSQVSHQFRSRAASVYQLSLFGGAPLGAWFCGMAIEWVGLSSTFIVIACMTLLVSTIAALRSPLWSLTRD
;
A
#
# COMPACT_ATOMS: atom_id res chain seq x y z
N GLY A 1 24.00 -3.26 13.40
CA GLY A 1 23.91 -3.27 11.92
C GLY A 1 22.47 -3.02 11.48
N ARG A 2 22.20 -2.57 10.26
CA ARG A 2 20.83 -2.18 9.81
C ARG A 2 19.74 -3.25 10.06
N GLY A 3 20.05 -4.54 9.97
CA GLY A 3 19.11 -5.62 10.31
C GLY A 3 18.84 -5.79 11.81
N SER A 4 19.78 -5.47 12.70
CA SER A 4 19.52 -5.50 14.15
C SER A 4 18.59 -4.36 14.54
N TRP A 5 18.73 -3.18 13.91
CA TRP A 5 17.78 -2.09 14.05
C TRP A 5 16.37 -2.47 13.58
N LEU A 6 16.27 -3.10 12.40
CA LEU A 6 14.97 -3.59 11.89
C LEU A 6 14.35 -4.63 12.83
N SER A 7 15.13 -5.55 13.40
CA SER A 7 14.61 -6.53 14.37
C SER A 7 14.03 -5.88 15.62
N VAL A 8 14.66 -4.80 16.12
CA VAL A 8 14.16 -4.02 17.27
C VAL A 8 12.84 -3.32 16.90
N LEU A 9 12.76 -2.70 15.73
CA LEU A 9 11.51 -2.07 15.28
C LEU A 9 10.36 -3.08 15.17
N TYR A 10 10.63 -4.30 14.71
CA TYR A 10 9.62 -5.36 14.67
C TYR A 10 9.19 -5.82 16.07
N ALA A 11 10.12 -5.91 17.03
CA ALA A 11 9.78 -6.21 18.43
C ALA A 11 8.93 -5.11 19.07
N LEU A 12 9.14 -3.83 18.71
CA LEU A 12 8.36 -2.72 19.24
C LEU A 12 6.88 -2.78 18.84
N TYR A 13 6.50 -3.45 17.74
CA TYR A 13 5.09 -3.67 17.38
C TYR A 13 4.32 -4.51 18.40
N ILE A 14 5.01 -5.30 19.23
CA ILE A 14 4.38 -6.09 20.29
C ILE A 14 3.70 -5.18 21.31
N ALA A 15 4.27 -4.00 21.59
CA ALA A 15 3.73 -3.07 22.59
C ALA A 15 2.33 -2.52 22.24
N PRO A 16 2.08 -1.91 21.06
CA PRO A 16 0.74 -1.44 20.73
C PRO A 16 -0.27 -2.57 20.58
N VAL A 17 0.11 -3.71 19.97
CA VAL A 17 -0.82 -4.85 19.82
C VAL A 17 -1.14 -5.46 21.19
N GLY A 18 -0.16 -5.56 22.08
CA GLY A 18 -0.33 -6.01 23.46
C GLY A 18 -1.21 -5.07 24.28
N LEU A 19 -1.05 -3.76 24.14
CA LEU A 19 -1.94 -2.76 24.76
C LEU A 19 -3.40 -3.01 24.36
N LEU A 20 -3.66 -3.24 23.08
CA LEU A 20 -5.01 -3.49 22.56
C LEU A 20 -5.56 -4.84 23.04
N ALA A 21 -4.73 -5.88 23.10
CA ALA A 21 -5.10 -7.19 23.63
C ALA A 21 -5.45 -7.15 25.12
N VAL A 22 -4.64 -6.48 25.94
CA VAL A 22 -4.90 -6.31 27.38
C VAL A 22 -6.19 -5.51 27.59
N ALA A 23 -6.37 -4.41 26.88
CA ALA A 23 -7.57 -3.58 27.00
C ALA A 23 -8.87 -4.35 26.65
N LEU A 24 -8.81 -5.26 25.66
CA LEU A 24 -9.91 -6.17 25.35
C LEU A 24 -10.15 -7.19 26.45
N MET A 25 -9.09 -7.82 26.98
CA MET A 25 -9.21 -8.82 28.05
C MET A 25 -9.73 -8.24 29.37
N THR A 26 -9.42 -6.98 29.66
CA THR A 26 -9.90 -6.28 30.85
C THR A 26 -11.23 -5.56 30.61
N GLU A 27 -11.85 -5.69 29.44
CA GLU A 27 -13.07 -4.99 29.04
C GLU A 27 -12.99 -3.45 29.15
N GLN A 28 -11.78 -2.89 29.07
CA GLN A 28 -11.51 -1.45 29.17
C GLN A 28 -11.27 -0.82 27.80
N LEU A 29 -11.68 -1.48 26.72
CA LEU A 29 -11.49 -0.96 25.38
C LEU A 29 -12.26 0.36 25.22
N SER A 30 -11.50 1.45 25.05
CA SER A 30 -12.04 2.78 24.84
C SER A 30 -11.53 3.37 23.53
N PHE A 31 -12.25 4.36 23.02
CA PHE A 31 -11.83 5.10 21.83
C PHE A 31 -10.43 5.70 21.97
N VAL A 32 -10.06 6.16 23.18
CA VAL A 32 -8.73 6.69 23.49
C VAL A 32 -7.64 5.62 23.32
N ILE A 33 -7.88 4.38 23.77
CA ILE A 33 -6.92 3.28 23.61
C ILE A 33 -6.74 2.92 22.13
N ILE A 34 -7.82 2.95 21.34
CA ILE A 34 -7.75 2.71 19.89
C ILE A 34 -6.92 3.80 19.20
N LEU A 35 -7.07 5.07 19.59
CA LEU A 35 -6.26 6.17 19.08
C LEU A 35 -4.79 6.03 19.49
N LEU A 36 -4.50 5.69 20.75
CA LEU A 36 -3.12 5.45 21.21
C LEU A 36 -2.47 4.30 20.44
N PHE A 37 -3.19 3.19 20.26
CA PHE A 37 -2.78 2.07 19.42
C PHE A 37 -2.45 2.54 18.00
N ALA A 38 -3.36 3.28 17.35
CA ALA A 38 -3.20 3.75 15.98
C ALA A 38 -1.99 4.68 15.85
N MET A 39 -1.78 5.59 16.80
CA MET A 39 -0.61 6.48 16.83
C MET A 39 0.69 5.69 16.99
N MET A 40 0.78 4.81 17.98
CA MET A 40 1.98 4.00 18.21
C MET A 40 2.29 3.09 17.01
N PHE A 41 1.29 2.37 16.50
CA PHE A 41 1.44 1.47 15.35
C PHE A 41 1.79 2.23 14.07
N GLY A 42 1.17 3.40 13.85
CA GLY A 42 1.45 4.29 12.72
C GLY A 42 2.86 4.85 12.75
N THR A 43 3.31 5.36 13.90
CA THR A 43 4.68 5.86 14.09
C THR A 43 5.71 4.77 13.83
N LEU A 44 5.54 3.57 14.39
CA LEU A 44 6.44 2.44 14.11
C LEU A 44 6.47 2.08 12.62
N SER A 45 5.29 2.06 11.98
CA SER A 45 5.17 1.78 10.54
C SER A 45 5.87 2.80 9.65
N ALA A 46 5.88 4.08 10.06
CA ALA A 46 6.59 5.13 9.33
C ALA A 46 8.10 4.90 9.28
N PHE A 47 8.69 4.24 10.29
CA PHE A 47 10.11 3.87 10.29
C PHE A 47 10.38 2.52 9.63
N VAL A 48 9.49 1.53 9.82
CA VAL A 48 9.68 0.17 9.32
C VAL A 48 9.52 0.08 7.80
N GLN A 49 8.51 0.76 7.23
CA GLN A 49 8.23 0.66 5.79
C GLN A 49 9.41 1.13 4.93
N PRO A 50 10.00 2.33 5.13
CA PRO A 50 11.16 2.76 4.33
C PRO A 50 12.38 1.88 4.53
N ALA A 51 12.62 1.40 5.75
CA ALA A 51 13.72 0.49 6.05
C ALA A 51 13.58 -0.83 5.27
N ARG A 52 12.38 -1.42 5.23
CA ARG A 52 12.11 -2.64 4.46
C ARG A 52 12.25 -2.41 2.95
N GLU A 53 11.69 -1.31 2.44
CA GLU A 53 11.74 -0.97 1.02
C GLU A 53 13.16 -0.61 0.56
N SER A 54 14.02 -0.07 1.44
CA SER A 54 15.42 0.20 1.09
C SER A 54 16.21 -1.07 0.72
N LEU A 55 15.77 -2.24 1.20
CA LEU A 55 16.37 -3.53 0.86
C LEU A 55 16.12 -3.92 -0.61
N LEU A 56 15.04 -3.43 -1.24
CA LEU A 56 14.81 -3.60 -2.68
C LEU A 56 15.87 -2.89 -3.52
N GLY A 57 16.47 -1.82 -2.99
CA GLY A 57 17.50 -1.05 -3.70
C GLY A 57 18.77 -1.85 -4.01
N PHE A 58 18.98 -2.99 -3.36
CA PHE A 58 20.10 -3.90 -3.61
C PHE A 58 19.80 -4.96 -4.68
N ALA A 59 18.58 -5.00 -5.21
CA ALA A 59 18.27 -5.85 -6.35
C ALA A 59 18.99 -5.33 -7.60
N ASP A 60 19.38 -6.25 -8.48
CA ASP A 60 19.98 -5.93 -9.77
C ASP A 60 19.04 -5.00 -10.57
N PRO A 61 19.53 -3.84 -11.06
CA PRO A 61 18.75 -2.92 -11.88
C PRO A 61 18.02 -3.58 -13.06
N GLU A 62 18.61 -4.59 -13.71
CA GLU A 62 17.99 -5.28 -14.85
C GLU A 62 16.79 -6.14 -14.47
N LEU A 63 16.74 -6.58 -13.21
CA LEU A 63 15.69 -7.44 -12.65
C LEU A 63 14.76 -6.68 -11.70
N MET A 64 14.87 -5.36 -11.61
CA MET A 64 14.13 -4.53 -10.66
C MET A 64 12.61 -4.73 -10.77
N HIS A 65 12.05 -4.80 -11.98
CA HIS A 65 10.60 -5.03 -12.16
C HIS A 65 10.16 -6.41 -11.66
N GLN A 66 10.98 -7.44 -11.85
CA GLN A 66 10.71 -8.79 -11.34
C GLN A 66 10.87 -8.87 -9.82
N ALA A 67 11.89 -8.20 -9.27
CA ALA A 67 12.13 -8.13 -7.83
C ALA A 67 10.97 -7.43 -7.11
N VAL A 68 10.56 -6.25 -7.60
CA VAL A 68 9.40 -5.52 -7.07
C VAL A 68 8.13 -6.38 -7.16
N ALA A 69 7.87 -6.98 -8.33
CA ALA A 69 6.70 -7.83 -8.51
C ALA A 69 6.69 -9.03 -7.53
N LYS A 70 7.84 -9.68 -7.33
CA LYS A 70 7.97 -10.81 -6.41
C LYS A 70 7.71 -10.41 -4.95
N ILE A 71 8.27 -9.29 -4.50
CA ILE A 71 8.02 -8.80 -3.12
C ILE A 71 6.55 -8.43 -2.94
N VAL A 72 5.95 -7.73 -3.91
CA VAL A 72 4.53 -7.39 -3.87
C VAL A 72 3.67 -8.65 -3.83
N SER A 73 3.95 -9.66 -4.66
CA SER A 73 3.24 -10.95 -4.60
C SER A 73 3.35 -11.61 -3.22
N ILE A 74 4.54 -11.70 -2.64
CA ILE A 74 4.74 -12.32 -1.31
C ILE A 74 3.97 -11.53 -0.24
N GLN A 75 4.04 -10.20 -0.28
CA GLN A 75 3.33 -9.33 0.67
C GLN A 75 1.82 -9.56 0.60
N PHE A 76 1.24 -9.56 -0.59
CA PHE A 76 -0.20 -9.74 -0.77
C PHE A 76 -0.65 -11.17 -0.51
N ILE A 77 0.16 -12.20 -0.81
CA ILE A 77 -0.16 -13.58 -0.38
C ILE A 77 -0.22 -13.66 1.16
N ALA A 78 0.78 -13.12 1.85
CA ALA A 78 0.79 -13.08 3.31
C ALA A 78 -0.41 -12.27 3.87
N GLN A 79 -0.75 -11.15 3.22
CA GLN A 79 -1.92 -10.36 3.58
C GLN A 79 -3.23 -11.14 3.38
N GLY A 80 -3.35 -11.90 2.29
CA GLY A 80 -4.49 -12.78 2.02
C GLY A 80 -4.66 -13.87 3.09
N VAL A 81 -3.57 -14.50 3.52
CA VAL A 81 -3.59 -15.43 4.66
C VAL A 81 -4.03 -14.72 5.95
N GLY A 82 -3.56 -13.49 6.17
CA GLY A 82 -4.01 -12.65 7.29
C GLY A 82 -5.51 -12.39 7.25
N PHE A 83 -6.08 -12.08 6.08
CA PHE A 83 -7.53 -11.89 5.91
C PHE A 83 -8.32 -13.18 6.14
N LEU A 84 -7.83 -14.33 5.69
CA LEU A 84 -8.46 -15.62 5.98
C LEU A 84 -8.55 -15.89 7.48
N ILE A 85 -7.45 -15.66 8.21
CA ILE A 85 -7.41 -15.84 9.66
C ILE A 85 -8.32 -14.80 10.35
N ALA A 86 -8.29 -13.54 9.92
CA ALA A 86 -9.12 -12.47 10.46
C ALA A 86 -10.62 -12.64 10.14
N GLY A 87 -10.97 -13.30 9.03
CA GLY A 87 -12.35 -13.64 8.70
C GLY A 87 -12.99 -14.59 9.71
N GLN A 88 -12.19 -15.40 10.40
CA GLN A 88 -12.63 -16.30 11.47
C GLN A 88 -12.77 -15.58 12.82
N MET A 89 -12.82 -14.25 12.85
CA MET A 89 -12.91 -13.45 14.07
C MET A 89 -14.11 -13.82 14.95
N ASP A 90 -15.26 -14.11 14.35
CA ASP A 90 -16.48 -14.47 15.08
C ASP A 90 -16.35 -15.84 15.80
N ALA A 91 -15.51 -16.74 15.27
CA ALA A 91 -15.29 -18.08 15.84
C ALA A 91 -14.10 -18.12 16.83
N LEU A 92 -13.01 -17.42 16.53
CA LEU A 92 -11.78 -17.45 17.32
C LEU A 92 -11.72 -16.36 18.40
N GLY A 93 -12.50 -15.28 18.23
CA GLY A 93 -12.43 -14.09 19.06
C GLY A 93 -11.24 -13.18 18.73
N VAL A 94 -11.42 -11.88 18.95
CA VAL A 94 -10.43 -10.84 18.63
C VAL A 94 -9.12 -11.02 19.41
N VAL A 95 -9.19 -11.44 20.67
CA VAL A 95 -8.01 -11.59 21.54
C VAL A 95 -7.05 -12.66 20.98
N VAL A 96 -7.57 -13.80 20.51
CA VAL A 96 -6.74 -14.87 19.93
C VAL A 96 -6.02 -14.38 18.67
N LEU A 97 -6.71 -13.60 17.82
CA LEU A 97 -6.12 -13.00 16.63
C LEU A 97 -4.96 -12.04 16.98
N LEU A 98 -5.12 -11.24 18.03
CA LEU A 98 -4.07 -10.33 18.50
C LEU A 98 -2.87 -11.09 19.08
N VAL A 99 -3.09 -12.18 19.81
CA VAL A 99 -2.01 -13.05 20.30
C VAL A 99 -1.24 -13.69 19.15
N ILE A 100 -1.94 -14.19 18.12
CA ILE A 100 -1.31 -14.70 16.90
C ILE A 100 -0.47 -13.59 16.25
N GLN A 101 -1.00 -12.37 16.15
CA GLN A 101 -0.29 -11.23 15.57
C GLN A 101 0.98 -10.87 16.37
N ILE A 102 0.91 -10.87 17.71
CA ILE A 102 2.08 -10.67 18.59
C ILE A 102 3.14 -11.76 18.32
N ALA A 103 2.72 -13.02 18.26
CA ALA A 103 3.63 -14.14 17.98
C ALA A 103 4.32 -13.99 16.61
N MET A 104 3.59 -13.55 15.58
CA MET A 104 4.16 -13.28 14.25
C MET A 104 5.18 -12.13 14.27
N PHE A 105 4.93 -11.05 15.01
CA PHE A 105 5.91 -9.96 15.17
C PHE A 105 7.16 -10.41 15.92
N ALA A 106 7.00 -11.20 16.99
CA ALA A 106 8.12 -11.77 17.74
C ALA A 106 8.96 -12.73 16.86
N ALA A 107 8.30 -13.63 16.12
CA ALA A 107 8.98 -14.54 15.18
C ALA A 107 9.72 -13.76 14.09
N SER A 108 9.10 -12.72 13.52
CA SER A 108 9.72 -11.85 12.52
C SER A 108 10.96 -11.14 13.07
N ALA A 109 10.91 -10.62 14.29
CA ALA A 109 12.07 -10.01 14.94
C ALA A 109 13.23 -11.00 15.11
N VAL A 110 12.94 -12.24 15.56
CA VAL A 110 13.95 -13.30 15.71
C VAL A 110 14.53 -13.71 14.37
N TRP A 111 13.69 -13.93 13.35
CA TRP A 111 14.15 -14.32 12.02
C TRP A 111 14.97 -13.22 11.36
N ILE A 112 14.55 -11.96 11.41
CA ILE A 112 15.35 -10.84 10.88
C ILE A 112 16.72 -10.77 11.55
N ARG A 113 16.77 -11.01 12.88
CA ARG A 113 18.03 -11.06 13.63
C ARG A 113 18.90 -12.27 13.25
N ARG A 114 18.32 -13.41 12.91
CA ARG A 114 19.08 -14.63 12.52
C ARG A 114 19.51 -14.61 11.06
N SER A 115 18.70 -14.05 10.18
CA SER A 115 18.91 -14.01 8.73
C SER A 115 20.00 -13.03 8.30
N HIS A 116 20.80 -12.50 9.21
CA HIS A 116 21.91 -11.60 8.89
C HIS A 116 22.90 -12.28 7.94
N PRO A 117 22.99 -11.83 6.67
CA PRO A 117 24.20 -12.05 5.92
C PRO A 117 25.25 -11.12 6.53
N ALA A 118 26.49 -11.59 6.67
CA ALA A 118 27.63 -10.69 6.76
C ALA A 118 27.74 -9.95 5.41
N LEU A 119 26.84 -8.99 5.17
CA LEU A 119 26.92 -8.11 4.02
C LEU A 119 28.23 -7.37 4.20
N LYS A 120 29.23 -7.72 3.37
CA LYS A 120 30.42 -6.90 3.17
C LYS A 120 29.90 -5.52 2.86
N ILE A 121 29.97 -4.65 3.86
CA ILE A 121 29.71 -3.24 3.72
C ILE A 121 30.73 -2.80 2.68
N SER A 122 30.30 -2.60 1.43
CA SER A 122 31.07 -1.72 0.56
C SER A 122 31.20 -0.45 1.36
N GLN A 123 32.45 -0.15 1.73
CA GLN A 123 32.84 1.01 2.51
C GLN A 123 32.54 2.26 1.69
N THR A 124 31.26 2.57 1.49
CA THR A 124 30.89 3.94 1.24
C THR A 124 31.17 4.66 2.57
N PRO A 125 32.01 5.70 2.55
CA PRO A 125 32.31 6.45 3.76
C PRO A 125 30.98 6.86 4.41
N PRO A 126 30.89 6.95 5.75
CA PRO A 126 29.71 7.49 6.38
C PRO A 126 29.44 8.83 5.74
N SER A 127 28.41 8.90 4.89
CA SER A 127 27.89 10.18 4.43
C SER A 127 27.67 10.96 5.70
N GLN A 128 28.34 12.11 5.81
CA GLN A 128 28.21 13.04 6.94
C GLN A 128 26.75 13.05 7.41
N ALA A 129 26.52 13.22 8.71
CA ALA A 129 25.20 13.42 9.28
C ALA A 129 24.54 14.65 8.61
N ARG A 130 23.96 14.43 7.43
CA ARG A 130 23.27 15.46 6.64
C ARG A 130 21.91 15.62 7.29
N LYS A 131 21.49 16.87 7.44
CA LYS A 131 20.24 17.23 8.10
C LYS A 131 19.10 16.48 7.40
N PRO A 132 18.26 15.69 8.12
CA PRO A 132 17.18 14.91 7.52
C PRO A 132 16.25 15.74 6.63
N ILE A 133 16.03 17.00 7.03
CA ILE A 133 15.21 17.98 6.30
C ILE A 133 15.87 18.37 4.96
N ALA A 134 17.20 18.56 4.93
CA ALA A 134 17.92 18.88 3.70
C ALA A 134 17.88 17.71 2.71
N GLU A 135 17.93 16.46 3.20
CA GLU A 135 17.79 15.28 2.33
C GLU A 135 16.38 15.12 1.76
N LEU A 136 15.35 15.46 2.54
CA LEU A 136 13.97 15.53 2.05
C LEU A 136 13.81 16.64 0.99
N GLN A 137 14.39 17.82 1.22
CA GLN A 137 14.38 18.92 0.25
C GLN A 137 15.09 18.54 -1.05
N GLU A 138 16.25 17.89 -1.00
CA GLU A 138 16.93 17.34 -2.17
C GLU A 138 16.06 16.31 -2.90
N GLY A 139 15.36 15.45 -2.15
CA GLY A 139 14.39 14.50 -2.70
C GLY A 139 13.26 15.19 -3.46
N PHE A 140 12.62 16.20 -2.85
CA PHE A 140 11.53 16.98 -3.46
C PHE A 140 11.99 17.77 -4.69
N ASN A 141 13.17 18.40 -4.64
CA ASN A 141 13.73 19.12 -5.78
C ASN A 141 13.92 18.22 -7.00
N LEU A 142 14.24 16.94 -6.80
CA LEU A 142 14.36 15.95 -7.88
C LEU A 142 13.05 15.76 -8.65
N PHE A 143 11.91 15.79 -7.95
CA PHE A 143 10.59 15.72 -8.58
C PHE A 143 10.21 17.03 -9.27
N ILE A 144 10.51 18.18 -8.68
CA ILE A 144 10.20 19.49 -9.28
C ILE A 144 10.95 19.68 -10.59
N GLN A 145 12.20 19.21 -10.67
CA GLN A 145 13.03 19.33 -11.87
C GLN A 145 12.66 18.35 -12.98
N ASN A 146 12.01 17.22 -12.66
CA ASN A 146 11.61 16.21 -13.63
C ASN A 146 10.07 16.08 -13.70
N PRO A 147 9.42 16.64 -14.73
CA PRO A 147 7.97 16.68 -14.82
C PRO A 147 7.32 15.29 -14.88
N ALA A 148 8.01 14.27 -15.42
CA ALA A 148 7.51 12.90 -15.41
C ALA A 148 7.44 12.32 -13.99
N LEU A 149 8.47 12.58 -13.18
CA LEU A 149 8.48 12.18 -11.77
C LEU A 149 7.45 12.96 -10.94
N LEU A 150 7.28 14.26 -11.19
CA LEU A 150 6.26 15.07 -10.52
C LEU A 150 4.84 14.51 -10.76
N HIS A 151 4.52 14.21 -12.02
CA HIS A 151 3.22 13.62 -12.38
C HIS A 151 3.05 12.21 -11.82
N LEU A 152 4.14 11.45 -11.69
CA LEU A 152 4.12 10.14 -11.03
C LEU A 152 3.70 10.30 -9.57
N VAL A 153 4.33 11.23 -8.85
CA VAL A 153 4.00 11.54 -7.45
C VAL A 153 2.55 12.00 -7.30
N PHE A 154 2.06 12.86 -8.20
CA PHE A 154 0.67 13.30 -8.17
C PHE A 154 -0.32 12.14 -8.36
N LEU A 155 -0.07 11.25 -9.33
CA LEU A 155 -0.91 10.06 -9.54
C LEU A 155 -0.84 9.07 -8.38
N VAL A 156 0.31 8.97 -7.72
CA VAL A 156 0.50 8.14 -6.52
C VAL A 156 -0.25 8.73 -5.34
N PHE A 157 -0.20 10.05 -5.15
CA PHE A 157 -1.00 10.75 -4.15
C PHE A 157 -2.49 10.57 -4.42
N ALA A 158 -2.94 10.77 -5.66
CA ALA A 158 -4.33 10.54 -6.06
C ALA A 158 -4.75 9.08 -5.84
N THR A 159 -3.84 8.12 -6.05
CA THR A 159 -4.08 6.71 -5.73
C THR A 159 -4.22 6.48 -4.23
N GLY A 160 -3.40 7.12 -3.40
CA GLY A 160 -3.54 7.11 -1.95
C GLY A 160 -4.91 7.68 -1.53
N PHE A 161 -5.19 8.91 -1.95
CA PHE A 161 -6.38 9.65 -1.58
C PHE A 161 -7.68 9.00 -2.07
N LEU A 162 -7.80 8.74 -3.37
CA LEU A 162 -9.06 8.25 -3.96
C LEU A 162 -9.22 6.73 -3.85
N ALA A 163 -8.18 5.95 -4.16
CA ALA A 163 -8.32 4.49 -4.21
C ALA A 163 -8.11 3.85 -2.83
N PHE A 164 -6.99 4.13 -2.15
CA PHE A 164 -6.74 3.57 -0.82
C PHE A 164 -7.67 4.15 0.23
N GLY A 165 -8.01 5.45 0.15
CA GLY A 165 -8.99 6.07 1.05
C GLY A 165 -10.33 5.34 1.03
N VAL A 166 -10.89 5.10 -0.16
CA VAL A 166 -12.13 4.32 -0.32
C VAL A 166 -11.95 2.88 0.10
N TYR A 167 -10.82 2.26 -0.22
CA TYR A 167 -10.57 0.87 0.14
C TYR A 167 -10.54 0.67 1.66
N LEU A 168 -9.96 1.59 2.43
CA LEU A 168 -9.81 1.49 3.88
C LEU A 168 -11.13 1.63 4.65
N VAL A 169 -12.01 2.54 4.21
CA VAL A 169 -13.25 2.86 4.91
C VAL A 169 -14.47 2.28 4.19
N GLY A 170 -14.48 2.37 2.87
CA GLY A 170 -15.61 1.97 2.05
C GLY A 170 -15.80 0.46 1.95
N MET A 171 -14.74 -0.36 1.89
CA MET A 171 -14.88 -1.83 1.84
C MET A 171 -15.59 -2.43 3.08
N PRO A 172 -15.20 -2.09 4.33
CA PRO A 172 -15.93 -2.59 5.48
C PRO A 172 -17.36 -2.02 5.56
N LEU A 173 -17.59 -0.78 5.12
CA LEU A 173 -18.94 -0.20 5.06
C LEU A 173 -19.82 -0.84 3.97
N ILE A 174 -19.26 -1.22 2.82
CA ILE A 174 -19.98 -2.01 1.81
C ILE A 174 -20.43 -3.34 2.39
N ALA A 175 -19.54 -4.05 3.09
CA ALA A 175 -19.90 -5.32 3.71
C ALA A 175 -21.05 -5.13 4.71
N ARG A 176 -20.89 -4.17 5.62
CA ARG A 176 -21.82 -3.96 6.74
C ARG A 176 -23.13 -3.27 6.34
N GLU A 177 -23.08 -2.17 5.59
CA GLU A 177 -24.23 -1.32 5.27
C GLU A 177 -24.79 -1.61 3.88
N GLY A 178 -23.93 -1.93 2.91
CA GLY A 178 -24.34 -2.23 1.54
C GLY A 178 -25.00 -3.60 1.39
N TYR A 179 -24.36 -4.64 1.93
CA TYR A 179 -24.84 -6.03 1.82
C TYR A 179 -25.39 -6.60 3.13
N ASN A 180 -25.29 -5.88 4.26
CA ASN A 180 -25.71 -6.36 5.59
C ASN A 180 -25.05 -7.68 6.00
N LEU A 181 -23.76 -7.84 5.66
CA LEU A 181 -22.95 -9.01 5.97
C LEU A 181 -21.79 -8.65 6.92
N GLY A 182 -21.27 -9.66 7.60
CA GLY A 182 -20.27 -9.52 8.66
C GLY A 182 -18.81 -9.53 8.19
N ALA A 183 -17.92 -9.82 9.15
CA ALA A 183 -16.47 -9.83 8.94
C ALA A 183 -16.00 -10.90 7.95
N GLU A 184 -16.68 -12.05 7.87
CA GLU A 184 -16.37 -13.10 6.91
C GLU A 184 -16.52 -12.62 5.47
N PHE A 185 -17.62 -11.92 5.16
CA PHE A 185 -17.85 -11.36 3.82
C PHE A 185 -16.83 -10.25 3.49
N TYR A 186 -16.53 -9.38 4.45
CA TYR A 186 -15.46 -8.40 4.29
C TYR A 186 -14.12 -9.08 3.99
N ALA A 187 -13.75 -10.13 4.74
CA ALA A 187 -12.53 -10.91 4.48
C ALA A 187 -12.55 -11.52 3.08
N ALA A 188 -13.68 -12.08 2.64
CA ALA A 188 -13.84 -12.63 1.30
C ALA A 188 -13.60 -11.57 0.20
N LEU A 189 -14.13 -10.36 0.35
CA LEU A 189 -13.87 -9.25 -0.56
C LEU A 189 -12.38 -8.87 -0.58
N GLN A 190 -11.75 -8.84 0.59
CA GLN A 190 -10.33 -8.55 0.70
C GLN A 190 -9.45 -9.62 0.06
N ILE A 191 -9.83 -10.89 0.18
CA ILE A 191 -9.15 -12.02 -0.49
C ILE A 191 -9.32 -11.91 -2.00
N ALA A 192 -10.53 -11.63 -2.52
CA ALA A 192 -10.76 -11.47 -3.95
C ALA A 192 -9.91 -10.33 -4.54
N PHE A 193 -9.87 -9.18 -3.85
CA PHE A 193 -9.01 -8.05 -4.22
C PHE A 193 -7.52 -8.44 -4.22
N THR A 194 -7.08 -9.12 -3.16
CA THR A 194 -5.71 -9.59 -3.00
C THR A 194 -5.31 -10.58 -4.10
N LEU A 195 -6.18 -11.52 -4.47
CA LEU A 195 -5.95 -12.47 -5.57
C LEU A 195 -5.78 -11.75 -6.90
N GLY A 196 -6.54 -10.68 -7.14
CA GLY A 196 -6.33 -9.80 -8.30
C GLY A 196 -4.92 -9.22 -8.33
N ILE A 197 -4.47 -8.64 -7.21
CA ILE A 197 -3.12 -8.05 -7.08
C ILE A 197 -2.03 -9.09 -7.33
N VAL A 198 -2.14 -10.27 -6.71
CA VAL A 198 -1.18 -11.36 -6.87
C VAL A 198 -1.14 -11.81 -8.34
N THR A 199 -2.29 -11.97 -8.98
CA THR A 199 -2.40 -12.36 -10.40
C THR A 199 -1.70 -11.37 -11.32
N ALA A 200 -1.93 -10.06 -11.13
CA ALA A 200 -1.24 -9.03 -11.89
C ALA A 200 0.28 -9.10 -11.73
N ASN A 201 0.76 -9.25 -10.50
CA ASN A 201 2.19 -9.28 -10.19
C ASN A 201 2.88 -10.55 -10.66
N LEU A 202 2.22 -11.71 -10.60
CA LEU A 202 2.73 -12.93 -11.23
C LEU A 202 2.88 -12.76 -12.75
N GLY A 203 1.92 -12.08 -13.38
CA GLY A 203 1.99 -11.71 -14.80
C GLY A 203 3.18 -10.80 -15.12
N VAL A 204 3.41 -9.78 -14.30
CA VAL A 204 4.56 -8.85 -14.45
C VAL A 204 5.89 -9.59 -14.24
N MET A 205 5.99 -10.42 -13.20
CA MET A 205 7.19 -11.20 -12.86
C MET A 205 7.60 -12.17 -13.97
N ARG A 206 6.62 -12.77 -14.67
CA ARG A 206 6.90 -13.70 -15.79
C ARG A 206 7.41 -13.00 -17.05
N ARG A 207 7.35 -11.67 -17.14
CA ARG A 207 7.85 -10.94 -18.31
C ARG A 207 9.36 -10.77 -18.27
N LYS A 208 10.03 -11.24 -19.33
CA LYS A 208 11.47 -11.03 -19.57
C LYS A 208 11.82 -9.54 -19.70
N LYS A 209 10.96 -8.75 -20.36
CA LYS A 209 11.16 -7.32 -20.58
C LYS A 209 10.05 -6.52 -19.91
N MET A 210 10.41 -5.40 -19.28
CA MET A 210 9.48 -4.37 -18.84
C MET A 210 8.62 -3.87 -20.01
N PHE A 211 7.41 -3.42 -19.72
CA PHE A 211 6.47 -2.88 -20.71
C PHE A 211 7.05 -1.67 -21.44
N ASN A 212 6.83 -1.57 -22.75
CA ASN A 212 7.37 -0.50 -23.59
C ASN A 212 6.88 0.91 -23.18
N ARG A 213 5.67 1.01 -22.62
CA ARG A 213 5.06 2.28 -22.17
C ARG A 213 4.44 2.13 -20.78
N PRO A 214 5.28 2.10 -19.72
CA PRO A 214 4.81 1.80 -18.37
C PRO A 214 3.94 2.91 -17.78
N GLY A 215 4.22 4.18 -18.09
CA GLY A 215 3.42 5.31 -17.62
C GLY A 215 2.01 5.33 -18.20
N ARG A 216 1.86 5.03 -19.50
CA ARG A 216 0.55 4.84 -20.14
C ARG A 216 -0.27 3.73 -19.49
N LEU A 217 0.34 2.58 -19.23
CA LEU A 217 -0.35 1.47 -18.57
C LEU A 217 -0.76 1.82 -17.14
N MET A 218 0.04 2.61 -16.42
CA MET A 218 -0.31 3.10 -15.09
C MET A 218 -1.56 4.01 -15.13
N ILE A 219 -1.64 4.92 -16.11
CA ILE A 219 -2.80 5.81 -16.29
C ILE A 219 -4.06 5.01 -16.67
N VAL A 220 -3.95 4.08 -17.63
CA VAL A 220 -5.06 3.20 -18.02
C VAL A 220 -5.54 2.35 -16.84
N SER A 221 -4.60 1.85 -16.03
CA SER A 221 -4.95 1.12 -14.81
C SER A 221 -5.69 2.01 -13.81
N PHE A 222 -5.33 3.29 -13.69
CA PHE A 222 -6.06 4.22 -12.82
C PHE A 222 -7.48 4.52 -13.30
N LEU A 223 -7.65 4.67 -14.62
CA LEU A 223 -8.97 4.86 -15.23
C LEU A 223 -9.88 3.66 -14.93
N TRP A 224 -9.37 2.43 -15.14
CA TRP A 224 -10.15 1.23 -14.89
C TRP A 224 -10.51 1.06 -13.41
N ARG A 225 -9.62 1.43 -12.49
CA ARG A 225 -9.93 1.46 -11.05
C ARG A 225 -11.12 2.37 -10.77
N GLY A 226 -11.16 3.57 -11.34
CA GLY A 226 -12.29 4.50 -11.19
C GLY A 226 -13.60 3.91 -11.70
N SER A 227 -13.59 3.31 -12.89
CA SER A 227 -14.78 2.66 -13.46
C SER A 227 -15.31 1.53 -12.58
N LEU A 228 -14.42 0.68 -12.05
CA LEU A 228 -14.82 -0.45 -11.19
C LEU A 228 -15.38 0.02 -9.85
N VAL A 229 -14.82 1.06 -9.23
CA VAL A 229 -15.38 1.68 -8.02
C VAL A 229 -16.80 2.19 -8.29
N GLY A 230 -17.03 2.77 -9.47
CA GLY A 230 -18.37 3.19 -9.90
C GLY A 230 -19.36 2.02 -10.01
N ILE A 231 -18.92 0.86 -10.51
CA ILE A 231 -19.76 -0.36 -10.56
C ILE A 231 -20.06 -0.85 -9.13
N VAL A 232 -19.07 -0.87 -8.24
CA VAL A 232 -19.26 -1.26 -6.83
C VAL A 232 -20.28 -0.33 -6.14
N ALA A 233 -20.29 0.95 -6.49
CA ALA A 233 -21.23 1.94 -5.95
C ALA A 233 -22.71 1.58 -6.17
N LEU A 234 -22.99 0.82 -7.24
CA LEU A 234 -24.34 0.37 -7.61
C LEU A 234 -24.81 -0.84 -6.79
N LEU A 235 -23.99 -1.34 -5.86
CA LEU A 235 -24.25 -2.54 -5.04
C LEU A 235 -24.78 -3.71 -5.88
N PRO A 236 -24.01 -4.17 -6.88
CA PRO A 236 -24.48 -5.21 -7.80
C PRO A 236 -24.64 -6.55 -7.09
N SER A 237 -25.17 -7.57 -7.76
CA SER A 237 -25.24 -8.92 -7.17
C SER A 237 -23.84 -9.45 -6.83
N LEU A 238 -23.75 -10.38 -5.87
CA LEU A 238 -22.46 -10.95 -5.42
C LEU A 238 -21.65 -11.57 -6.57
N TRP A 239 -22.35 -12.16 -7.55
CA TRP A 239 -21.77 -12.72 -8.77
C TRP A 239 -21.03 -11.70 -9.63
N VAL A 240 -21.41 -10.42 -9.55
CA VAL A 240 -20.76 -9.32 -10.25
C VAL A 240 -19.73 -8.65 -9.33
N LEU A 241 -20.06 -8.48 -8.05
CA LEU A 241 -19.18 -7.82 -7.07
C LEU A 241 -17.82 -8.50 -6.96
N PHE A 242 -17.77 -9.82 -6.76
CA PHE A 242 -16.50 -10.53 -6.57
C PHE A 242 -15.57 -10.42 -7.79
N PRO A 243 -16.03 -10.68 -9.04
CA PRO A 243 -15.22 -10.41 -10.23
C PRO A 243 -14.79 -8.96 -10.36
N VAL A 244 -15.68 -7.98 -10.10
CA VAL A 244 -15.34 -6.56 -10.16
C VAL A 244 -14.23 -6.20 -9.17
N VAL A 245 -14.34 -6.69 -7.92
CA VAL A 245 -13.33 -6.49 -6.88
C VAL A 245 -12.02 -7.19 -7.21
N PHE A 246 -12.05 -8.38 -7.80
CA PHE A 246 -10.86 -9.07 -8.31
C PHE A 246 -10.16 -8.26 -9.40
N VAL A 247 -10.91 -7.78 -10.40
CA VAL A 247 -10.35 -6.96 -11.49
C VAL A 247 -9.83 -5.62 -10.92
N TRP A 248 -10.50 -5.07 -9.92
CA TRP A 248 -10.04 -3.86 -9.21
C TRP A 248 -8.69 -4.11 -8.54
N GLY A 249 -8.55 -5.24 -7.85
CA GLY A 249 -7.28 -5.72 -7.31
C GLY A 249 -6.21 -5.85 -8.40
N PHE A 250 -6.54 -6.47 -9.53
CA PHE A 250 -5.60 -6.66 -10.64
C PHE A 250 -4.99 -5.34 -11.13
N PHE A 251 -5.83 -4.34 -11.44
CA PHE A 251 -5.33 -3.03 -11.90
C PHE A 251 -4.63 -2.23 -10.79
N SER A 252 -5.00 -2.43 -9.53
CA SER A 252 -4.29 -1.86 -8.38
C SER A 252 -2.87 -2.44 -8.27
N GLY A 253 -2.75 -3.77 -8.34
CA GLY A 253 -1.46 -4.47 -8.31
C GLY A 253 -0.54 -4.08 -9.47
N LEU A 254 -1.10 -4.00 -10.67
CA LEU A 254 -0.38 -3.55 -11.86
C LEU A 254 0.14 -2.11 -11.70
N SER A 255 -0.72 -1.19 -11.26
CA SER A 255 -0.36 0.22 -11.04
C SER A 255 0.71 0.39 -9.96
N MET A 256 0.65 -0.36 -8.86
CA MET A 256 1.65 -0.30 -7.78
C MET A 256 3.04 -0.70 -8.27
N THR A 257 3.12 -1.79 -9.04
CA THR A 257 4.39 -2.30 -9.55
C THR A 257 4.96 -1.43 -10.66
N LEU A 258 4.12 -0.93 -11.56
CA LEU A 258 4.54 0.04 -12.57
C LEU A 258 5.06 1.32 -11.94
N GLY A 259 4.35 1.90 -10.97
CA GLY A 259 4.76 3.16 -10.32
C GLY A 259 6.13 3.05 -9.64
N ARG A 260 6.35 1.97 -8.87
CA ARG A 260 7.66 1.69 -8.25
C ARG A 260 8.76 1.45 -9.28
N THR A 261 8.46 0.73 -10.36
CA THR A 261 9.46 0.44 -11.40
C THR A 261 9.87 1.72 -12.13
N ILE A 262 8.90 2.57 -12.51
CA ILE A 262 9.17 3.89 -13.15
C ILE A 262 10.02 4.75 -12.22
N LEU A 263 9.68 4.81 -10.93
CA LEU A 263 10.44 5.56 -9.94
C LEU A 263 11.91 5.11 -9.90
N HIS A 264 12.14 3.80 -9.79
CA HIS A 264 13.50 3.26 -9.66
C HIS A 264 14.30 3.28 -10.96
N SER A 265 13.64 3.25 -12.13
CA SER A 265 14.31 3.33 -13.43
C SER A 265 14.71 4.75 -13.81
N GLN A 266 13.93 5.76 -13.40
CA GLN A 266 14.15 7.17 -13.75
C GLN A 266 15.10 7.89 -12.78
N VAL A 267 15.40 7.29 -11.63
CA VAL A 267 16.22 7.92 -10.57
C VAL A 267 17.58 7.23 -10.48
N SER A 268 18.65 8.02 -10.51
CA SER A 268 20.01 7.52 -10.38
C SER A 268 20.24 6.85 -9.02
N HIS A 269 21.18 5.91 -8.96
CA HIS A 269 21.37 5.04 -7.80
C HIS A 269 21.53 5.80 -6.48
N GLN A 270 22.16 6.98 -6.50
CA GLN A 270 22.41 7.81 -5.32
C GLN A 270 21.13 8.40 -4.70
N PHE A 271 20.07 8.60 -5.49
CA PHE A 271 18.82 9.24 -5.03
C PHE A 271 17.65 8.26 -4.86
N ARG A 272 17.83 6.97 -5.16
CA ARG A 272 16.74 5.96 -5.14
C ARG A 272 16.00 5.88 -3.80
N SER A 273 16.72 5.87 -2.69
CA SER A 273 16.12 5.82 -1.35
C SER A 273 15.28 7.06 -1.05
N ARG A 274 15.75 8.24 -1.46
CA ARG A 274 15.05 9.52 -1.25
C ARG A 274 13.79 9.61 -2.09
N ALA A 275 13.90 9.24 -3.37
CA ALA A 275 12.75 9.20 -4.26
C ALA A 275 11.68 8.18 -3.79
N ALA A 276 12.11 7.03 -3.27
CA ALA A 276 11.21 6.05 -2.65
C ALA A 276 10.49 6.60 -1.41
N SER A 277 11.17 7.40 -0.58
CA SER A 277 10.55 8.06 0.58
C SER A 277 9.48 9.06 0.15
N VAL A 278 9.73 9.91 -0.85
CA VAL A 278 8.72 10.85 -1.37
C VAL A 278 7.54 10.09 -1.96
N TYR A 279 7.78 9.05 -2.76
CA TYR A 279 6.73 8.19 -3.30
C TYR A 279 5.84 7.58 -2.20
N GLN A 280 6.45 7.05 -1.13
CA GLN A 280 5.73 6.48 0.01
C GLN A 280 4.97 7.55 0.79
N LEU A 281 5.57 8.72 1.02
CA LEU A 281 4.92 9.84 1.68
C LEU A 281 3.68 10.28 0.91
N SER A 282 3.74 10.33 -0.42
CA SER A 282 2.59 10.68 -1.25
C SER A 282 1.49 9.61 -1.19
N LEU A 283 1.84 8.33 -1.25
CA LEU A 283 0.87 7.24 -1.19
C LEU A 283 0.20 7.14 0.19
N PHE A 284 1.00 7.05 1.25
CA PHE A 284 0.53 6.85 2.62
C PHE A 284 0.12 8.16 3.31
N GLY A 285 0.51 9.32 2.78
CA GLY A 285 -0.06 10.61 3.19
C GLY A 285 -1.43 10.85 2.58
N GLY A 286 -1.65 10.41 1.33
CA GLY A 286 -2.95 10.49 0.67
C GLY A 286 -4.00 9.58 1.31
N ALA A 287 -3.63 8.35 1.70
CA ALA A 287 -4.59 7.34 2.15
C ALA A 287 -5.41 7.71 3.42
N PRO A 288 -4.81 8.19 4.53
CA PRO A 288 -5.56 8.63 5.71
C PRO A 288 -6.43 9.85 5.44
N LEU A 289 -5.95 10.81 4.65
CA LEU A 289 -6.75 11.96 4.23
C LEU A 289 -7.96 11.51 3.42
N GLY A 290 -7.73 10.65 2.44
CA GLY A 290 -8.79 10.06 1.62
C GLY A 290 -9.81 9.27 2.44
N ALA A 291 -9.34 8.47 3.40
CA ALA A 291 -10.20 7.73 4.32
C ALA A 291 -11.07 8.66 5.18
N TRP A 292 -10.48 9.75 5.69
CA TRP A 292 -11.21 10.74 6.49
C TRP A 292 -12.29 11.46 5.67
N PHE A 293 -11.94 11.97 4.49
CA PHE A 293 -12.92 12.59 3.57
C PHE A 293 -13.99 11.60 3.11
N CYS A 294 -13.62 10.36 2.83
CA CYS A 294 -14.55 9.31 2.44
C CYS A 294 -15.53 9.00 3.57
N GLY A 295 -15.05 8.84 4.81
CA GLY A 295 -15.91 8.61 5.98
C GLY A 295 -16.90 9.76 6.20
N MET A 296 -16.43 11.01 6.16
CA MET A 296 -17.29 12.19 6.26
C MET A 296 -18.33 12.26 5.12
N ALA A 297 -17.91 12.00 3.89
CA ALA A 297 -18.82 12.03 2.74
C ALA A 297 -19.90 10.95 2.84
N ILE A 298 -19.55 9.75 3.33
CA ILE A 298 -20.51 8.66 3.53
C ILE A 298 -21.55 9.04 4.59
N GLU A 299 -21.13 9.67 5.69
CA GLU A 299 -22.04 10.13 6.74
C GLU A 299 -23.05 11.19 6.23
N TRP A 300 -22.63 12.05 5.29
CA TRP A 300 -23.45 13.18 4.84
C TRP A 300 -24.34 12.86 3.62
N VAL A 301 -23.81 12.11 2.66
CA VAL A 301 -24.45 11.91 1.33
C VAL A 301 -24.74 10.42 1.06
N GLY A 302 -24.30 9.53 1.95
CA GLY A 302 -24.49 8.09 1.85
C GLY A 302 -23.38 7.36 1.10
N LEU A 303 -23.37 6.04 1.26
CA LEU A 303 -22.34 5.14 0.74
C LEU A 303 -22.24 5.17 -0.80
N SER A 304 -23.32 4.84 -1.50
CA SER A 304 -23.35 4.76 -2.97
C SER A 304 -22.99 6.08 -3.65
N SER A 305 -23.57 7.20 -3.17
CA SER A 305 -23.28 8.54 -3.71
C SER A 305 -21.81 8.91 -3.56
N THR A 306 -21.21 8.62 -2.40
CA THR A 306 -19.78 8.88 -2.15
C THR A 306 -18.89 8.09 -3.10
N PHE A 307 -19.20 6.81 -3.31
CA PHE A 307 -18.45 5.97 -4.24
C PHE A 307 -18.55 6.46 -5.69
N ILE A 308 -19.73 6.93 -6.12
CA ILE A 308 -19.92 7.53 -7.45
C ILE A 308 -19.05 8.80 -7.59
N VAL A 309 -19.06 9.69 -6.60
CA VAL A 309 -18.23 10.91 -6.62
C VAL A 309 -16.75 10.53 -6.74
N ILE A 310 -16.29 9.55 -5.98
CA ILE A 310 -14.89 9.12 -6.00
C ILE A 310 -14.54 8.44 -7.34
N ALA A 311 -15.45 7.66 -7.91
CA ALA A 311 -15.30 7.10 -9.26
C ALA A 311 -15.17 8.22 -10.30
N CYS A 312 -16.05 9.22 -10.28
CA CYS A 312 -16.02 10.38 -11.17
C CYS A 312 -14.71 11.20 -11.02
N MET A 313 -14.27 11.48 -9.79
CA MET A 313 -13.01 12.16 -9.54
C MET A 313 -11.82 11.36 -10.07
N THR A 314 -11.81 10.04 -9.86
CA THR A 314 -10.75 9.15 -10.35
C THR A 314 -10.70 9.16 -11.89
N LEU A 315 -11.86 9.08 -12.55
CA LEU A 315 -11.98 9.15 -14.00
C LEU A 315 -11.49 10.50 -14.54
N LEU A 316 -11.87 11.60 -13.89
CA LEU A 316 -11.43 12.95 -14.24
C LEU A 316 -9.91 13.09 -14.14
N VAL A 317 -9.31 12.68 -13.01
CA VAL A 317 -7.85 12.74 -12.83
C VAL A 317 -7.14 11.85 -13.86
N SER A 318 -7.66 10.64 -14.12
CA SER A 318 -7.08 9.74 -15.11
C SER A 318 -7.14 10.29 -16.53
N THR A 319 -8.24 10.97 -16.90
CA THR A 319 -8.41 11.58 -18.22
C THR A 319 -7.48 12.78 -18.39
N ILE A 320 -7.38 13.65 -17.38
CA ILE A 320 -6.43 14.76 -17.39
C ILE A 320 -5.00 14.25 -17.50
N ALA A 321 -4.66 13.20 -16.75
CA ALA A 321 -3.34 12.57 -16.84
C ALA A 321 -3.09 11.97 -18.22
N ALA A 322 -4.08 11.34 -18.85
CA ALA A 322 -3.93 10.78 -20.20
C ALA A 322 -3.65 11.86 -21.25
N LEU A 323 -4.30 13.04 -21.13
CA LEU A 323 -4.19 14.12 -22.11
C LEU A 323 -2.97 15.02 -21.90
N ARG A 324 -2.56 15.27 -20.65
CA ARG A 324 -1.54 16.28 -20.32
C ARG A 324 -0.28 15.73 -19.68
N SER A 325 -0.24 14.46 -19.30
CA SER A 325 0.92 13.93 -18.58
C SER A 325 2.04 13.48 -19.51
N PRO A 326 3.30 13.92 -19.29
CA PRO A 326 4.47 13.39 -19.99
C PRO A 326 4.72 11.90 -19.66
N LEU A 327 4.07 11.36 -18.61
CA LEU A 327 4.08 9.91 -18.35
C LEU A 327 3.43 9.09 -19.48
N TRP A 328 2.51 9.69 -20.25
CA TRP A 328 1.84 8.98 -21.33
C TRP A 328 2.79 8.61 -22.47
N SER A 329 3.74 9.51 -22.78
CA SER A 329 4.75 9.31 -23.80
C SER A 329 6.00 8.59 -23.30
N LEU A 330 6.11 8.33 -21.98
CA LEU A 330 7.27 7.68 -21.38
C LEU A 330 7.49 6.28 -21.98
N THR A 331 8.50 6.17 -22.84
CA THR A 331 8.98 4.92 -23.40
C THR A 331 10.10 4.35 -22.54
N ARG A 332 10.25 3.02 -22.58
CA ARG A 332 11.43 2.37 -22.04
C ARG A 332 12.64 2.72 -22.93
N ASP A 333 13.69 3.26 -22.32
CA ASP A 333 15.04 3.28 -22.90
C ASP A 333 15.69 1.88 -22.77
#